data_AF-A0A9D6RGL1-F1
#
_entry.id   AF-A0A9D6RGL1-F1
#
_cell.length_a   1.000
_cell.length_b   1.000
_cell.length_c   1.000
_cell.angle_alpha   90.00
_cell.angle_beta   90.00
_cell.angle_gamma   90.00
#
_symmetry.space_group_name_H-M   'P 1'
#
loop_
_entity.id
_entity.type
_entity.pdbx_description
1 polymer ?
#
loop_
_entity_poly.entity_id
_entity_poly.type
_entity_poly.pdbx_seq_one_letter_code
_entity_poly.pdbx_strand_id
1 'polypeptide(L)'
;MSTTTLTKRRVLFVDDEPAFLELLGEAMVGYSSGTWEVLLASNTSKALSVLQEGGVHLVVVDVHMPVVDGIQFLKLLQRKYPNLPRAVLTGDASEEHRQACQANGVELVLEKPRCPEGLEIVYATLDELAKWQPETGFQGVLRRVGLQDVLQMECLARSTVILEITANGETGQIFIEQGSIIHAQAPPLRGEAAFNRLLGFSGGQFNLKAFAEPPERSISGSWEFLLMEAARMRDEFLNSTPPPEPEPQPAPAAGSSPPDEPRETGIYEPPPDSQSSQESEAKPSEEAAELAASEEAGAEEQTAGAHDAEAASHPVLLPEPTPPEPPTIEEFLIISSRGEVAHCWQCMAPSERVSFIEQVKQKARQACQGLPVGAFERLELESLEARLIIRVEEETSYLLRANREKPGVQLAPVAA
;
A
#
# COMPACT_ATOMS: atom_id res chain seq x y z
N MET A 1 -6.64 12.09 -47.21
CA MET A 1 -5.87 11.08 -46.44
C MET A 1 -5.02 11.85 -45.45
N SER A 2 -5.34 11.77 -44.16
CA SER A 2 -4.54 12.43 -43.13
C SER A 2 -3.34 11.55 -42.83
N THR A 3 -2.15 11.97 -43.24
CA THR A 3 -0.89 11.34 -42.83
C THR A 3 -0.65 11.63 -41.37
N THR A 4 -1.05 10.71 -40.48
CA THR A 4 -0.63 10.74 -39.07
C THR A 4 0.88 10.60 -39.02
N THR A 5 1.57 11.72 -38.83
CA THR A 5 3.00 11.72 -38.50
C THR A 5 3.16 11.03 -37.16
N LEU A 6 3.75 9.82 -37.17
CA LEU A 6 4.05 9.08 -35.95
C LEU A 6 5.06 9.91 -35.13
N THR A 7 4.61 10.54 -34.04
CA THR A 7 5.47 11.32 -33.16
C THR A 7 6.41 10.37 -32.42
N LYS A 8 7.70 10.45 -32.71
CA LYS A 8 8.71 9.59 -32.10
C LYS A 8 8.86 9.90 -30.61
N ARG A 9 9.05 8.87 -29.79
CA ARG A 9 9.42 9.04 -28.37
C ARG A 9 10.86 9.51 -28.30
N ARG A 10 11.09 10.72 -27.77
CA ARG A 10 12.44 11.26 -27.56
C ARG A 10 13.01 10.71 -26.25
N VAL A 11 14.02 9.86 -26.30
CA VAL A 11 14.64 9.21 -25.14
C VAL A 11 16.09 9.69 -25.00
N LEU A 12 16.43 10.26 -23.85
CA LEU A 12 17.74 10.86 -23.58
C LEU A 12 18.60 9.94 -22.71
N PHE A 13 19.74 9.49 -23.23
CA PHE A 13 20.75 8.74 -22.48
C PHE A 13 21.89 9.67 -22.03
N VAL A 14 22.29 9.56 -20.76
CA VAL A 14 23.31 10.39 -20.11
C VAL A 14 24.31 9.49 -19.40
N ASP A 15 25.54 9.49 -19.90
CA ASP A 15 26.62 8.59 -19.48
C ASP A 15 27.96 9.24 -19.91
N ASP A 16 29.03 9.12 -19.14
CA ASP A 16 30.32 9.72 -19.50
C ASP A 16 31.21 8.81 -20.37
N GLU A 17 30.83 7.55 -20.58
CA GLU A 17 31.50 6.61 -21.48
C GLU A 17 31.02 6.79 -22.95
N PRO A 18 31.74 7.54 -23.82
CA PRO A 18 31.23 7.85 -25.17
C PRO A 18 31.06 6.60 -26.05
N ALA A 19 31.94 5.61 -25.91
CA ALA A 19 31.86 4.36 -26.67
C ALA A 19 30.63 3.52 -26.28
N PHE A 20 30.21 3.58 -25.01
CA PHE A 20 28.99 2.92 -24.56
C PHE A 20 27.75 3.70 -25.04
N LEU A 21 27.75 5.04 -24.99
CA LEU A 21 26.66 5.85 -25.56
C LEU A 21 26.46 5.61 -27.07
N GLU A 22 27.53 5.50 -27.85
CA GLU A 22 27.44 5.24 -29.29
C GLU A 22 26.85 3.85 -29.56
N LEU A 23 27.38 2.80 -28.90
CA LEU A 23 26.85 1.42 -28.99
C LEU A 23 25.36 1.34 -28.58
N LEU A 24 25.02 1.96 -27.45
CA LEU A 24 23.66 2.02 -26.92
C LEU A 24 22.74 2.77 -27.88
N GLY A 25 23.21 3.89 -28.45
CA GLY A 25 22.47 4.68 -29.44
C GLY A 25 22.14 3.89 -30.70
N GLU A 26 23.13 3.22 -31.30
CA GLU A 26 22.94 2.38 -32.48
C GLU A 26 21.97 1.22 -32.21
N ALA A 27 22.13 0.54 -31.07
CA ALA A 27 21.28 -0.58 -30.68
C ALA A 27 19.81 -0.13 -30.47
N MET A 28 19.58 0.95 -29.71
CA MET A 28 18.23 1.47 -29.43
C MET A 28 17.53 1.98 -30.71
N VAL A 29 18.27 2.60 -31.63
CA VAL A 29 17.72 2.97 -32.96
C VAL A 29 17.32 1.72 -33.75
N GLY A 30 18.14 0.67 -33.72
CA GLY A 30 17.85 -0.62 -34.36
C GLY A 30 16.59 -1.29 -33.80
N TYR A 31 16.50 -1.48 -32.49
CA TYR A 31 15.36 -2.16 -31.86
C TYR A 31 14.06 -1.36 -31.97
N SER A 32 14.11 -0.02 -31.83
CA SER A 32 12.91 0.82 -31.86
C SER A 32 12.16 0.83 -33.20
N SER A 33 12.75 0.30 -34.28
CA SER A 33 12.16 0.29 -35.63
C SER A 33 11.68 1.68 -36.09
N GLY A 34 12.35 2.74 -35.63
CA GLY A 34 12.02 4.13 -35.94
C GLY A 34 10.95 4.79 -35.05
N THR A 35 10.42 4.10 -34.04
CA THR A 35 9.46 4.67 -33.06
C THR A 35 10.11 5.62 -32.05
N TRP A 36 11.43 5.51 -31.85
CA TRP A 36 12.20 6.39 -30.96
C TRP A 36 13.05 7.41 -31.72
N GLU A 37 13.31 8.52 -31.05
CA GLU A 37 14.37 9.48 -31.34
C GLU A 37 15.36 9.42 -30.18
N VAL A 38 16.54 8.84 -30.42
CA VAL A 38 17.55 8.64 -29.38
C VAL A 38 18.43 9.88 -29.28
N LEU A 39 18.52 10.45 -28.08
CA LEU A 39 19.31 11.62 -27.74
C LEU A 39 20.44 11.18 -26.81
N LEU A 40 21.67 11.63 -27.05
CA LEU A 40 22.86 11.20 -26.31
C LEU A 40 23.57 12.41 -25.69
N ALA A 41 23.93 12.31 -24.41
CA ALA A 41 24.64 13.37 -23.69
C ALA A 41 25.80 12.81 -22.86
N SER A 42 27.03 13.15 -23.24
CA SER A 42 28.28 12.74 -22.56
C SER A 42 28.52 13.39 -21.17
N ASN A 43 27.55 14.14 -20.66
CA ASN A 43 27.56 14.78 -19.33
C ASN A 43 26.24 15.50 -19.05
N THR A 44 26.04 15.84 -17.78
CA THR A 44 24.90 16.60 -17.26
C THR A 44 24.67 17.97 -17.92
N SER A 45 25.73 18.67 -18.36
CA SER A 45 25.59 19.98 -19.02
C SER A 45 24.97 19.85 -20.41
N LYS A 46 25.42 18.88 -21.22
CA LYS A 46 24.79 18.55 -22.52
C LYS A 46 23.35 18.07 -22.32
N ALA A 47 23.12 17.21 -21.32
CA ALA A 47 21.79 16.70 -21.01
C ALA A 47 20.81 17.84 -20.64
N LEU A 48 21.26 18.82 -19.86
CA LEU A 48 20.45 20.00 -19.53
C LEU A 48 20.12 20.87 -20.75
N SER A 49 21.03 21.03 -21.71
CA SER A 49 20.72 21.73 -22.97
C SER A 49 19.62 21.01 -23.75
N VAL A 50 19.73 19.68 -23.91
CA VAL A 50 18.71 18.87 -24.59
C VAL A 50 17.35 18.92 -23.87
N LEU A 51 17.35 18.93 -22.54
CA LEU A 51 16.13 19.07 -21.74
C LEU A 51 15.50 20.47 -21.84
N GLN A 52 16.29 21.53 -22.09
CA GLN A 52 15.78 22.88 -22.33
C GLN A 52 15.10 23.03 -23.69
N GLU A 53 15.49 22.24 -24.70
CA GLU A 53 14.78 22.16 -25.99
C GLU A 53 13.39 21.52 -25.85
N GLY A 54 13.16 20.78 -24.76
CA GLY A 54 11.86 20.19 -24.40
C GLY A 54 11.52 18.91 -25.16
N GLY A 55 10.35 18.34 -24.86
CA GLY A 55 9.83 17.16 -25.57
C GLY A 55 10.56 15.83 -25.31
N VAL A 56 11.46 15.76 -24.33
CA VAL A 56 12.03 14.48 -23.85
C VAL A 56 10.94 13.72 -23.08
N HIS A 57 10.79 12.42 -23.38
CA HIS A 57 9.74 11.54 -22.83
C HIS A 57 10.26 10.60 -21.73
N LEU A 58 11.55 10.29 -21.77
CA LEU A 58 12.26 9.45 -20.79
C LEU A 58 13.73 9.89 -20.76
N VAL A 59 14.31 9.99 -19.58
CA VAL A 59 15.75 10.18 -19.40
C VAL A 59 16.36 8.96 -18.70
N VAL A 60 17.49 8.48 -19.21
CA VAL A 60 18.23 7.33 -18.71
C VAL A 60 19.62 7.80 -18.30
N VAL A 61 20.01 7.59 -17.05
CA VAL A 61 21.20 8.21 -16.44
C VAL A 61 22.11 7.13 -15.85
N ASP A 62 23.42 7.19 -16.13
CA ASP A 62 24.39 6.49 -15.28
C ASP A 62 24.66 7.28 -13.99
N VAL A 63 24.71 6.56 -12.87
CA VAL A 63 25.02 7.11 -11.55
C VAL A 63 26.52 7.39 -11.40
N HIS A 64 27.37 6.59 -12.04
CA HIS A 64 28.82 6.54 -11.82
C HIS A 64 29.64 7.55 -12.65
N MET A 65 29.11 8.76 -12.87
CA MET A 65 29.81 9.82 -13.60
C MET A 65 30.87 10.55 -12.73
N PRO A 66 32.10 10.80 -13.22
CA PRO A 66 33.23 11.28 -12.42
C PRO A 66 33.25 12.78 -12.12
N VAL A 67 32.40 13.59 -12.78
CA VAL A 67 32.39 15.07 -12.66
C VAL A 67 31.16 15.59 -11.92
N VAL A 68 30.02 14.91 -12.03
CA VAL A 68 28.79 15.21 -11.31
C VAL A 68 28.16 13.88 -10.93
N ASP A 69 28.07 13.62 -9.63
CA ASP A 69 27.33 12.50 -9.06
C ASP A 69 25.95 12.38 -9.72
N GLY A 70 25.67 11.24 -10.36
CA GLY A 70 24.40 11.03 -11.07
C GLY A 70 23.19 11.16 -10.14
N ILE A 71 23.34 10.90 -8.83
CA ILE A 71 22.31 11.14 -7.83
C ILE A 71 21.99 12.65 -7.71
N GLN A 72 22.99 13.54 -7.81
CA GLN A 72 22.75 15.00 -7.83
C GLN A 72 22.03 15.44 -9.10
N PHE A 73 22.33 14.81 -10.24
CA PHE A 73 21.60 15.08 -11.48
C PHE A 73 20.15 14.60 -11.39
N LEU A 74 19.89 13.39 -10.85
CA LEU A 74 18.56 12.87 -10.58
C LEU A 74 17.76 13.77 -9.63
N LYS A 75 18.37 14.28 -8.54
CA LYS A 75 17.78 15.29 -7.64
C LYS A 75 17.40 16.58 -8.37
N LEU A 76 18.22 17.03 -9.34
CA LEU A 76 17.92 18.20 -10.15
C LEU A 76 16.75 17.94 -11.12
N LEU A 77 16.71 16.76 -11.74
CA LEU A 77 15.63 16.33 -12.62
C LEU A 77 14.29 16.25 -11.85
N GLN A 78 14.28 15.61 -10.69
CA GLN A 78 13.11 15.52 -9.81
C GLN A 78 12.52 16.89 -9.45
N ARG A 79 13.38 17.92 -9.29
CA ARG A 79 12.95 19.29 -8.94
C ARG A 79 12.51 20.13 -10.14
N LYS A 80 13.16 19.98 -11.31
CA LYS A 80 12.90 20.82 -12.51
C LYS A 80 11.93 20.19 -13.50
N TYR A 81 11.89 18.87 -13.55
CA TYR A 81 11.10 18.07 -14.49
C TYR A 81 10.39 16.94 -13.73
N PRO A 82 9.54 17.24 -12.72
CA PRO A 82 8.95 16.24 -11.82
C PRO A 82 8.12 15.16 -12.53
N ASN A 83 7.58 15.47 -13.71
CA ASN A 83 6.74 14.59 -14.53
C ASN A 83 7.53 13.85 -15.63
N LEU A 84 8.86 13.97 -15.67
CA LEU A 84 9.71 13.27 -16.63
C LEU A 84 10.16 11.92 -16.02
N PRO A 85 9.76 10.78 -16.60
CA PRO A 85 10.28 9.47 -16.22
C PRO A 85 11.81 9.43 -16.29
N ARG A 86 12.43 8.85 -15.27
CA ARG A 86 13.86 8.67 -15.07
C ARG A 86 14.16 7.20 -14.86
N ALA A 87 14.96 6.63 -15.75
CA ALA A 87 15.62 5.36 -15.51
C ALA A 87 17.10 5.57 -15.14
N VAL A 88 17.66 4.60 -14.44
CA VAL A 88 19.11 4.47 -14.24
C VAL A 88 19.62 3.26 -14.99
N LEU A 89 20.78 3.40 -15.64
CA LEU A 89 21.51 2.32 -16.27
C LEU A 89 22.97 2.39 -15.81
N THR A 90 23.37 1.53 -14.87
CA THR A 90 24.66 1.67 -14.17
C THR A 90 25.42 0.36 -14.01
N GLY A 91 26.75 0.42 -13.85
CA GLY A 91 27.59 -0.76 -13.65
C GLY A 91 27.49 -1.40 -12.26
N ASP A 92 27.03 -0.64 -11.25
CA ASP A 92 26.76 -1.12 -9.89
C ASP A 92 25.27 -0.96 -9.56
N ALA A 93 24.51 -2.04 -9.75
CA ALA A 93 23.09 -2.11 -9.44
C ALA A 93 22.81 -2.76 -8.08
N SER A 94 23.72 -2.59 -7.10
CA SER A 94 23.54 -3.00 -5.70
C SER A 94 22.30 -2.37 -5.05
N GLU A 95 21.77 -3.04 -4.04
CA GLU A 95 20.51 -2.64 -3.39
C GLU A 95 20.60 -1.27 -2.72
N GLU A 96 21.74 -0.91 -2.14
CA GLU A 96 22.00 0.42 -1.58
C GLU A 96 21.94 1.52 -2.66
N HIS A 97 22.55 1.28 -3.82
CA HIS A 97 22.45 2.18 -4.97
C HIS A 97 21.03 2.23 -5.56
N ARG A 98 20.30 1.11 -5.61
CA ARG A 98 18.89 1.06 -6.05
C ARG A 98 18.00 1.91 -5.16
N GLN A 99 18.11 1.75 -3.84
CA GLN A 99 17.37 2.53 -2.85
C GLN A 99 17.73 4.02 -2.92
N ALA A 100 19.02 4.34 -3.06
CA ALA A 100 19.47 5.72 -3.27
C ALA A 100 18.87 6.34 -4.55
N CYS A 101 18.78 5.59 -5.65
CA CYS A 101 18.15 6.07 -6.88
C CYS A 101 16.64 6.27 -6.70
N GLN A 102 15.93 5.29 -6.15
CA GLN A 102 14.48 5.34 -5.92
C GLN A 102 14.08 6.48 -4.98
N ALA A 103 14.85 6.74 -3.92
CA ALA A 103 14.63 7.88 -3.02
C ALA A 103 14.71 9.25 -3.71
N ASN A 104 15.35 9.32 -4.88
CA ASN A 104 15.43 10.52 -5.73
C ASN A 104 14.46 10.48 -6.93
N GLY A 105 13.43 9.62 -6.82
CA GLY A 105 12.33 9.54 -7.76
C GLY A 105 12.64 8.80 -9.07
N VAL A 106 13.63 7.89 -9.08
CA VAL A 106 13.90 7.03 -10.23
C VAL A 106 12.85 5.91 -10.30
N GLU A 107 12.16 5.82 -11.43
CA GLU A 107 11.12 4.82 -11.69
C GLU A 107 11.69 3.42 -12.00
N LEU A 108 12.93 3.33 -12.52
CA LEU A 108 13.56 2.06 -12.89
C LEU A 108 15.08 2.09 -12.75
N VAL A 109 15.68 1.03 -12.19
CA VAL A 109 17.15 0.85 -12.11
C VAL A 109 17.56 -0.45 -12.81
N LEU A 110 18.39 -0.34 -13.85
CA LEU A 110 18.94 -1.44 -14.65
C LEU A 110 20.47 -1.51 -14.50
N GLU A 111 21.02 -2.71 -14.62
CA GLU A 111 22.47 -2.90 -14.75
C GLU A 111 22.90 -2.68 -16.21
N LYS A 112 24.06 -2.05 -16.44
CA LYS A 112 24.68 -1.92 -17.76
C LYS A 112 24.86 -3.32 -18.38
N PRO A 113 24.29 -3.62 -19.56
CA PRO A 113 24.34 -4.96 -20.15
C PRO A 113 25.76 -5.30 -20.60
N ARG A 114 26.20 -6.51 -20.27
CA ARG A 114 27.55 -7.01 -20.56
C ARG A 114 27.64 -7.80 -21.88
N CYS A 115 26.53 -7.97 -22.58
CA CYS A 115 26.41 -8.67 -23.86
C CYS A 115 25.27 -8.07 -24.73
N PRO A 116 25.24 -8.30 -26.05
CA PRO A 116 24.24 -7.74 -26.95
C PRO A 116 22.79 -8.11 -26.61
N GLU A 117 22.56 -9.33 -26.12
CA GLU A 117 21.23 -9.82 -25.73
C GLU A 117 20.66 -9.01 -24.55
N GLY A 118 21.53 -8.47 -23.69
CA GLY A 118 21.13 -7.58 -22.61
C GLY A 118 20.63 -6.21 -23.10
N LEU A 119 21.10 -5.72 -24.25
CA LEU A 119 20.62 -4.45 -24.82
C LEU A 119 19.16 -4.55 -25.31
N GLU A 120 18.74 -5.72 -25.80
CA GLU A 120 17.34 -5.98 -26.19
C GLU A 120 16.41 -5.98 -24.96
N ILE A 121 16.85 -6.58 -23.84
CA ILE A 121 16.11 -6.56 -22.57
C ILE A 121 16.02 -5.13 -22.02
N VAL A 122 17.11 -4.36 -22.08
CA VAL A 122 17.12 -2.93 -21.69
C VAL A 122 16.15 -2.15 -22.56
N TYR A 123 16.17 -2.33 -23.89
CA TYR A 123 15.23 -1.68 -24.80
C TYR A 123 13.77 -2.01 -24.44
N ALA A 124 13.43 -3.30 -24.31
CA ALA A 124 12.07 -3.73 -24.02
C ALA A 124 11.55 -3.14 -22.70
N THR A 125 12.38 -3.14 -21.65
CA THR A 125 12.01 -2.60 -20.34
C THR A 125 11.85 -1.08 -20.37
N LEU A 126 12.73 -0.37 -21.10
CA LEU A 126 12.63 1.08 -21.28
C LEU A 126 11.47 1.49 -22.20
N ASP A 127 11.07 0.68 -23.18
CA ASP A 127 9.91 0.96 -24.03
C ASP A 127 8.58 0.74 -23.30
N GLU A 128 8.50 -0.22 -22.37
CA GLU A 128 7.38 -0.29 -21.42
C GLU A 128 7.33 0.95 -20.50
N LEU A 129 8.46 1.37 -19.94
CA LEU A 129 8.51 2.61 -19.14
C LEU A 129 8.18 3.87 -19.97
N ALA A 130 8.59 3.94 -21.24
CA ALA A 130 8.29 5.06 -22.13
C ALA A 130 6.86 5.01 -22.73
N LYS A 131 6.18 3.86 -22.66
CA LYS A 131 4.72 3.74 -22.85
C LYS A 131 3.94 4.13 -21.60
N TRP A 132 4.54 3.97 -20.42
CA TRP A 132 3.94 4.33 -19.13
C TRP A 132 3.79 5.84 -19.01
N GLN A 133 2.69 6.33 -19.56
CA GLN A 133 2.22 7.67 -19.25
C GLN A 133 1.78 7.66 -17.78
N PRO A 134 2.30 8.55 -16.93
CA PRO A 134 1.66 8.79 -15.65
C PRO A 134 0.26 9.34 -15.94
N GLU A 135 -0.77 8.52 -15.71
CA GLU A 135 -2.15 8.99 -15.57
C GLU A 135 -2.11 10.15 -14.57
N THR A 136 -2.51 11.35 -15.00
CA THR A 136 -2.26 12.58 -14.25
C THR A 136 -2.98 12.55 -12.91
N GLY A 137 -2.25 12.42 -11.80
CA GLY A 137 -2.86 12.40 -10.47
C GLY A 137 -1.90 11.96 -9.35
N PHE A 138 -2.48 11.79 -8.16
CA PHE A 138 -1.81 11.21 -7.00
C PHE A 138 -2.34 9.78 -6.79
N GLN A 139 -1.47 8.76 -6.82
CA GLN A 139 -1.85 7.40 -6.45
C GLN A 139 -1.54 7.16 -4.96
N GLY A 140 -2.53 6.68 -4.20
CA GLY A 140 -2.40 6.39 -2.78
C GLY A 140 -3.35 5.29 -2.31
N VAL A 141 -2.82 4.30 -1.58
CA VAL A 141 -3.63 3.21 -1.01
C VAL A 141 -4.31 3.69 0.28
N LEU A 142 -5.48 4.28 0.14
CA LEU A 142 -6.27 4.82 1.25
C LEU A 142 -6.93 3.69 2.09
N ARG A 143 -6.19 3.11 3.03
CA ARG A 143 -6.61 1.94 3.84
C ARG A 143 -7.79 2.16 4.80
N ARG A 144 -8.47 3.32 4.77
CA ARG A 144 -9.59 3.69 5.67
C ARG A 144 -10.65 4.61 5.04
N VAL A 145 -10.57 4.86 3.73
CA VAL A 145 -11.52 5.74 3.02
C VAL A 145 -12.42 4.88 2.15
N GLY A 146 -13.74 5.07 2.24
CA GLY A 146 -14.71 4.32 1.45
C GLY A 146 -14.80 4.84 0.02
N LEU A 147 -15.25 3.97 -0.90
CA LEU A 147 -15.51 4.36 -2.30
C LEU A 147 -16.48 5.55 -2.40
N GLN A 148 -17.46 5.61 -1.49
CA GLN A 148 -18.41 6.71 -1.33
C GLN A 148 -17.72 8.08 -1.11
N ASP A 149 -16.63 8.12 -0.34
CA ASP A 149 -15.92 9.35 0.01
C ASP A 149 -15.07 9.83 -1.18
N VAL A 150 -14.47 8.89 -1.92
CA VAL A 150 -13.75 9.17 -3.18
C VAL A 150 -14.70 9.76 -4.22
N LEU A 151 -15.86 9.13 -4.43
CA LEU A 151 -16.90 9.64 -5.32
C LEU A 151 -17.38 11.03 -4.90
N GLN A 152 -17.60 11.26 -3.60
CA GLN A 152 -17.98 12.56 -3.07
C GLN A 152 -16.91 13.64 -3.35
N MET A 153 -15.62 13.33 -3.15
CA MET A 153 -14.54 14.27 -3.44
C MET A 153 -14.48 14.64 -4.92
N GLU A 154 -14.55 13.67 -5.84
CA GLU A 154 -14.52 13.94 -7.29
C GLU A 154 -15.77 14.71 -7.78
N CYS A 155 -16.94 14.42 -7.22
CA CYS A 155 -18.17 15.15 -7.54
C CYS A 155 -18.11 16.61 -7.06
N LEU A 156 -17.63 16.85 -5.83
CA LEU A 156 -17.43 18.20 -5.28
C LEU A 156 -16.34 18.99 -6.00
N ALA A 157 -15.26 18.32 -6.44
CA ALA A 157 -14.19 18.91 -7.24
C ALA A 157 -14.63 19.30 -8.67
N ARG A 158 -15.83 18.85 -9.10
CA ARG A 158 -16.33 18.96 -10.47
C ARG A 158 -15.42 18.30 -11.51
N SER A 159 -14.79 17.21 -11.12
CA SER A 159 -13.90 16.43 -11.98
C SER A 159 -14.63 15.85 -13.20
N THR A 160 -13.88 15.60 -14.26
CA THR A 160 -14.31 14.86 -15.45
C THR A 160 -13.33 13.71 -15.65
N VAL A 161 -13.70 12.52 -15.16
CA VAL A 161 -12.81 11.36 -14.95
C VAL A 161 -13.59 10.04 -15.05
N ILE A 162 -12.86 8.94 -15.23
CA ILE A 162 -13.38 7.58 -15.03
C ILE A 162 -12.78 7.01 -13.75
N LEU A 163 -13.62 6.51 -12.84
CA LEU A 163 -13.21 5.79 -11.66
C LEU A 163 -13.35 4.29 -11.91
N GLU A 164 -12.23 3.59 -12.10
CA GLU A 164 -12.17 2.13 -12.15
C GLU A 164 -12.12 1.55 -10.74
N ILE A 165 -12.86 0.46 -10.50
CA ILE A 165 -12.98 -0.22 -9.21
C ILE A 165 -12.79 -1.73 -9.43
N THR A 166 -11.98 -2.35 -8.57
CA THR A 166 -11.70 -3.79 -8.58
C THR A 166 -11.82 -4.36 -7.16
N ALA A 167 -12.70 -5.34 -6.97
CA ALA A 167 -12.91 -6.01 -5.68
C ALA A 167 -13.34 -7.46 -5.88
N ASN A 168 -12.81 -8.40 -5.08
CA ASN A 168 -13.23 -9.81 -5.09
C ASN A 168 -13.22 -10.51 -6.47
N GLY A 169 -12.37 -10.05 -7.40
CA GLY A 169 -12.32 -10.54 -8.79
C GLY A 169 -13.35 -9.90 -9.74
N GLU A 170 -14.24 -9.05 -9.22
CA GLU A 170 -15.14 -8.22 -10.01
C GLU A 170 -14.49 -6.88 -10.36
N THR A 171 -14.85 -6.33 -11.52
CA THR A 171 -14.38 -5.03 -12.00
C THR A 171 -15.56 -4.18 -12.48
N GLY A 172 -15.43 -2.87 -12.34
CA GLY A 172 -16.39 -1.91 -12.88
C GLY A 172 -15.83 -0.50 -12.99
N GLN A 173 -16.64 0.38 -13.57
CA GLN A 173 -16.29 1.76 -13.91
C GLN A 173 -17.45 2.69 -13.56
N ILE A 174 -17.15 3.86 -13.02
CA ILE A 174 -18.08 4.97 -12.81
C ILE A 174 -17.57 6.17 -13.59
N PHE A 175 -18.42 6.78 -14.40
CA PHE A 175 -18.09 7.90 -15.29
C PHE A 175 -18.61 9.20 -14.68
N ILE A 176 -17.71 10.13 -14.42
CA ILE A 176 -18.00 11.45 -13.83
C ILE A 176 -17.68 12.51 -14.88
N GLU A 177 -18.61 13.43 -15.12
CA GLU A 177 -18.44 14.57 -16.02
C GLU A 177 -18.87 15.84 -15.30
N GLN A 178 -17.95 16.80 -15.14
CA GLN A 178 -18.17 18.07 -14.43
C GLN A 178 -18.76 17.89 -13.01
N GLY A 179 -18.40 16.79 -12.34
CA GLY A 179 -18.92 16.40 -11.03
C GLY A 179 -20.29 15.70 -11.02
N SER A 180 -20.84 15.37 -12.18
CA SER A 180 -22.09 14.60 -12.31
C SER A 180 -21.78 13.16 -12.70
N ILE A 181 -22.38 12.19 -12.03
CA ILE A 181 -22.25 10.76 -12.38
C ILE A 181 -23.20 10.48 -13.54
N ILE A 182 -22.65 10.20 -14.73
CA ILE A 182 -23.43 10.05 -15.99
C ILE A 182 -23.65 8.59 -16.39
N HIS A 183 -22.81 7.68 -15.91
CA HIS A 183 -22.89 6.25 -16.21
C HIS A 183 -22.11 5.42 -15.18
N ALA A 184 -22.49 4.16 -15.03
CA ALA A 184 -21.69 3.15 -14.35
C ALA A 184 -21.86 1.79 -15.06
N GLN A 185 -20.82 0.96 -15.05
CA GLN A 185 -20.88 -0.42 -15.52
C GLN A 185 -20.13 -1.37 -14.57
N ALA A 186 -20.69 -2.55 -14.38
CA ALA A 186 -20.12 -3.64 -13.58
C ALA A 186 -20.66 -4.95 -14.18
N PRO A 187 -20.02 -5.50 -15.23
CA PRO A 187 -20.62 -6.53 -16.08
C PRO A 187 -21.20 -7.72 -15.28
N PRO A 188 -22.46 -8.13 -15.53
CA PRO A 188 -23.34 -7.73 -16.63
C PRO A 188 -24.20 -6.47 -16.39
N LEU A 189 -24.10 -5.82 -15.23
CA LEU A 189 -24.93 -4.68 -14.85
C LEU A 189 -24.45 -3.36 -15.48
N ARG A 190 -25.39 -2.41 -15.63
CA ARG A 190 -25.17 -1.03 -16.10
C ARG A 190 -26.07 -0.04 -15.35
N GLY A 191 -25.75 1.24 -15.46
CA GLY A 191 -26.50 2.34 -14.86
C GLY A 191 -26.52 2.26 -13.33
N GLU A 192 -27.60 2.70 -12.71
CA GLU A 192 -27.75 2.73 -11.24
C GLU A 192 -27.59 1.34 -10.60
N ALA A 193 -28.00 0.26 -11.28
CA ALA A 193 -27.81 -1.11 -10.79
C ALA A 193 -26.33 -1.50 -10.70
N ALA A 194 -25.48 -1.05 -11.64
CA ALA A 194 -24.04 -1.21 -11.56
C ALA A 194 -23.44 -0.34 -10.45
N PHE A 195 -23.86 0.93 -10.38
CA PHE A 195 -23.42 1.87 -9.35
C PHE A 195 -23.64 1.31 -7.93
N ASN A 196 -24.87 0.88 -7.63
CA ASN A 196 -25.23 0.32 -6.33
C ASN A 196 -24.43 -0.96 -6.00
N ARG A 197 -24.15 -1.82 -6.99
CA ARG A 197 -23.29 -3.00 -6.80
C ARG A 197 -21.86 -2.61 -6.41
N LEU A 198 -21.28 -1.62 -7.09
CA LEU A 198 -19.91 -1.17 -6.83
C LEU A 198 -19.76 -0.53 -5.44
N LEU A 199 -20.77 0.21 -4.96
CA LEU A 199 -20.78 0.76 -3.60
C LEU A 199 -21.07 -0.28 -2.51
N GLY A 200 -21.59 -1.45 -2.88
CA GLY A 200 -21.78 -2.60 -1.97
C GLY A 200 -20.48 -3.33 -1.61
N PHE A 201 -19.35 -3.02 -2.24
CA PHE A 201 -18.07 -3.67 -1.95
C PHE A 201 -17.51 -3.25 -0.57
N SER A 202 -17.20 -4.25 0.27
CA SER A 202 -16.63 -4.06 1.61
C SER A 202 -15.15 -3.61 1.62
N GLY A 203 -14.51 -3.62 0.45
CA GLY A 203 -13.14 -3.17 0.22
C GLY A 203 -12.74 -3.47 -1.22
N GLY A 204 -11.69 -2.82 -1.72
CA GLY A 204 -11.22 -2.97 -3.09
C GLY A 204 -10.05 -2.06 -3.41
N GLN A 205 -9.63 -2.09 -4.67
CA GLN A 205 -8.72 -1.10 -5.26
C GLN A 205 -9.51 -0.21 -6.22
N PHE A 206 -9.09 1.03 -6.37
CA PHE A 206 -9.63 1.92 -7.38
C PHE A 206 -8.50 2.66 -8.12
N ASN A 207 -8.78 3.13 -9.33
CA ASN A 207 -7.88 3.98 -10.10
C ASN A 207 -8.68 5.07 -10.81
N LEU A 208 -8.15 6.29 -10.83
CA LEU A 208 -8.70 7.40 -11.61
C LEU A 208 -8.01 7.42 -12.97
N LYS A 209 -8.80 7.51 -14.03
CA LYS A 209 -8.35 7.60 -15.42
C LYS A 209 -8.87 8.85 -16.09
N ALA A 210 -8.14 9.32 -17.10
CA ALA A 210 -8.61 10.33 -18.02
C ALA A 210 -10.01 10.00 -18.59
N PHE A 211 -10.87 11.01 -18.71
CA PHE A 211 -12.23 10.82 -19.19
C PHE A 211 -12.29 10.36 -20.66
N ALA A 212 -13.14 9.38 -20.91
CA ALA A 212 -13.59 8.98 -22.23
C ALA A 212 -15.12 8.85 -22.21
N GLU A 213 -15.77 9.15 -23.34
CA GLU A 213 -17.23 9.12 -23.44
C GLU A 213 -17.76 7.70 -23.16
N PRO A 214 -18.73 7.53 -22.24
CA PRO A 214 -19.27 6.21 -21.92
C PRO A 214 -20.07 5.60 -23.10
N PRO A 215 -20.26 4.27 -23.13
CA PRO A 215 -21.05 3.61 -24.17
C PRO A 215 -22.53 4.03 -24.18
N GLU A 216 -23.04 4.50 -23.04
CA GLU A 216 -24.38 5.05 -22.84
C GLU A 216 -24.36 6.01 -21.65
N ARG A 217 -25.29 6.97 -21.61
CA ARG A 217 -25.52 7.84 -20.43
C ARG A 217 -26.79 7.37 -19.73
N SER A 218 -26.64 6.38 -18.83
CA SER A 218 -27.75 5.65 -18.20
C SER A 218 -27.96 5.96 -16.71
N ILE A 219 -27.36 7.04 -16.20
CA ILE A 219 -27.65 7.60 -14.88
C ILE A 219 -28.10 9.05 -15.06
N SER A 220 -29.20 9.42 -14.41
CA SER A 220 -29.76 10.78 -14.48
C SER A 220 -30.30 11.21 -13.11
N GLY A 221 -29.56 12.07 -12.42
CA GLY A 221 -29.92 12.54 -11.08
C GLY A 221 -28.79 13.34 -10.45
N SER A 222 -28.97 13.74 -9.19
CA SER A 222 -27.88 14.29 -8.38
C SER A 222 -27.09 13.15 -7.73
N TRP A 223 -25.77 13.30 -7.65
CA TRP A 223 -24.89 12.27 -7.09
C TRP A 223 -25.13 12.08 -5.58
N GLU A 224 -25.59 13.12 -4.88
CA GLU A 224 -25.99 13.08 -3.47
C GLU A 224 -27.14 12.09 -3.25
N PHE A 225 -28.16 12.11 -4.12
CA PHE A 225 -29.27 11.16 -4.06
C PHE A 225 -28.81 9.73 -4.32
N LEU A 226 -27.96 9.52 -5.32
CA LEU A 226 -27.41 8.19 -5.65
C LEU A 226 -26.58 7.60 -4.50
N LEU A 227 -25.72 8.40 -3.85
CA LEU A 227 -24.95 7.94 -2.69
C LEU A 227 -25.84 7.61 -1.49
N MET A 228 -26.86 8.43 -1.21
CA MET A 228 -27.80 8.19 -0.11
C MET A 228 -28.63 6.91 -0.33
N GLU A 229 -29.10 6.69 -1.55
CA GLU A 229 -29.91 5.52 -1.91
C GLU A 229 -29.06 4.23 -1.94
N ALA A 230 -27.80 4.30 -2.41
CA ALA A 230 -26.84 3.20 -2.29
C ALA A 230 -26.52 2.84 -0.83
N ALA A 231 -26.36 3.85 0.04
CA ALA A 231 -26.15 3.64 1.47
C ALA A 231 -27.38 2.98 2.12
N ARG A 232 -28.60 3.42 1.79
CA ARG A 232 -29.85 2.82 2.25
C ARG A 232 -29.92 1.33 1.88
N MET A 233 -29.63 0.97 0.62
CA MET A 233 -29.64 -0.42 0.18
C MET A 233 -28.60 -1.29 0.90
N ARG A 234 -27.41 -0.75 1.19
CA ARG A 234 -26.37 -1.47 1.95
C ARG A 234 -26.82 -1.79 3.37
N ASP A 235 -27.42 -0.82 4.06
CA ASP A 235 -27.88 -0.99 5.44
C ASP A 235 -29.10 -1.94 5.50
N GLU A 236 -29.99 -1.89 4.50
CA GLU A 236 -31.10 -2.85 4.35
C GLU A 236 -30.60 -4.28 4.05
N PHE A 237 -29.53 -4.45 3.25
CA PHE A 237 -28.92 -5.75 2.98
C PHE A 237 -28.25 -6.36 4.23
N LEU A 238 -27.63 -5.53 5.08
CA LEU A 238 -27.05 -5.98 6.35
C LEU A 238 -28.13 -6.36 7.38
N ASN A 239 -29.26 -5.65 7.40
CA ASN A 239 -30.35 -5.87 8.36
C ASN A 239 -31.39 -6.94 7.95
N SER A 240 -31.29 -7.53 6.75
CA SER A 240 -32.27 -8.51 6.23
C SER A 240 -31.89 -9.99 6.48
N THR A 241 -30.99 -10.25 7.42
CA THR A 241 -30.80 -11.60 7.96
C THR A 241 -32.05 -11.99 8.77
N PRO A 242 -32.81 -13.05 8.40
CA PRO A 242 -33.90 -13.51 9.26
C PRO A 242 -33.33 -13.94 10.62
N PRO A 243 -34.08 -13.76 11.73
CA PRO A 243 -33.65 -14.32 13.01
C PRO A 243 -33.41 -15.82 12.85
N PRO A 244 -32.35 -16.39 13.45
CA PRO A 244 -31.99 -17.79 13.24
C PRO A 244 -33.20 -18.68 13.57
N GLU A 245 -33.54 -19.57 12.63
CA GLU A 245 -34.60 -20.56 12.86
C GLU A 245 -34.28 -21.33 14.16
N PRO A 246 -35.25 -21.51 15.06
CA PRO A 246 -35.02 -22.23 16.30
C PRO A 246 -34.54 -23.64 15.97
N GLU A 247 -33.39 -24.03 16.55
CA GLU A 247 -32.73 -25.31 16.23
C GLU A 247 -33.72 -26.48 16.32
N PRO A 248 -33.70 -27.42 15.35
CA PRO A 248 -34.61 -28.54 15.35
C PRO A 248 -34.36 -29.42 16.57
N GLN A 249 -35.33 -29.45 17.48
CA GLN A 249 -35.28 -30.31 18.66
C GLN A 249 -35.04 -31.76 18.23
N PRO A 250 -34.10 -32.50 18.87
CA PRO A 250 -33.78 -33.86 18.46
C PRO A 250 -35.02 -34.75 18.59
N ALA A 251 -35.35 -35.45 17.50
CA ALA A 251 -36.54 -36.30 17.43
C ALA A 251 -36.52 -37.38 18.54
N PRO A 252 -37.66 -37.64 19.21
CA PRO A 252 -37.72 -38.61 20.30
C PRO A 252 -37.44 -40.02 19.79
N ALA A 253 -36.60 -40.76 20.54
CA ALA A 253 -36.30 -42.15 20.23
C ALA A 253 -37.56 -43.02 20.31
N ALA A 254 -37.87 -43.74 19.23
CA ALA A 254 -39.01 -44.63 19.18
C ALA A 254 -38.75 -45.93 19.95
N GLY A 255 -39.65 -46.29 20.87
CA GLY A 255 -39.80 -47.69 21.30
C GLY A 255 -39.94 -47.95 22.80
N SER A 256 -41.09 -47.65 23.40
CA SER A 256 -41.87 -48.63 24.19
C SER A 256 -43.17 -48.01 24.72
N SER A 257 -44.26 -48.79 24.62
CA SER A 257 -45.60 -48.47 25.14
C SER A 257 -46.07 -49.64 26.03
N PRO A 258 -47.18 -49.51 26.77
CA PRO A 258 -47.60 -48.46 27.72
C PRO A 258 -47.74 -49.13 29.13
N PRO A 259 -48.66 -48.81 30.10
CA PRO A 259 -49.97 -48.12 30.07
C PRO A 259 -49.85 -46.64 30.58
N ASP A 260 -50.82 -45.88 31.10
CA ASP A 260 -52.21 -46.14 31.54
C ASP A 260 -53.13 -44.89 31.47
N GLU A 261 -54.37 -45.00 31.99
CA GLU A 261 -55.45 -44.00 32.10
C GLU A 261 -55.31 -42.97 33.28
N PRO A 262 -56.28 -42.06 33.59
CA PRO A 262 -56.82 -40.95 32.77
C PRO A 262 -57.10 -39.63 33.58
N ARG A 263 -57.74 -38.62 32.96
CA ARG A 263 -58.48 -37.46 33.58
C ARG A 263 -57.60 -36.37 34.26
N GLU A 264 -58.00 -35.11 34.50
CA GLU A 264 -59.29 -34.39 34.31
C GLU A 264 -59.09 -32.85 34.10
N THR A 265 -60.13 -32.23 33.51
CA THR A 265 -60.66 -30.83 33.52
C THR A 265 -60.03 -29.62 34.28
N GLY A 266 -60.38 -28.41 33.79
CA GLY A 266 -60.53 -27.16 34.58
C GLY A 266 -59.54 -26.03 34.21
N ILE A 267 -59.81 -25.04 33.33
CA ILE A 267 -60.86 -24.00 33.25
C ILE A 267 -60.63 -22.78 34.19
N TYR A 268 -60.46 -21.60 33.54
CA TYR A 268 -60.84 -20.22 33.92
C TYR A 268 -59.78 -19.15 34.29
N GLU A 269 -59.88 -18.04 33.54
CA GLU A 269 -59.38 -16.65 33.73
C GLU A 269 -60.31 -15.85 34.71
N PRO A 270 -60.39 -14.50 34.73
CA PRO A 270 -59.41 -13.41 35.00
C PRO A 270 -59.97 -12.53 36.18
N PRO A 271 -59.97 -11.15 36.24
CA PRO A 271 -59.16 -10.05 35.67
C PRO A 271 -58.61 -9.08 36.79
N PRO A 272 -58.60 -7.70 36.76
CA PRO A 272 -57.41 -6.92 37.17
C PRO A 272 -57.65 -5.80 38.23
N ASP A 273 -56.60 -5.02 38.56
CA ASP A 273 -56.58 -3.61 39.09
C ASP A 273 -55.21 -3.30 39.77
N SER A 274 -54.75 -2.08 40.11
CA SER A 274 -54.83 -0.70 39.53
C SER A 274 -53.89 0.29 40.33
N GLN A 275 -53.72 1.55 39.88
CA GLN A 275 -53.18 2.75 40.61
C GLN A 275 -51.63 2.84 40.89
N SER A 276 -50.87 3.87 40.45
CA SER A 276 -50.67 5.30 40.89
C SER A 276 -49.77 5.45 42.16
N SER A 277 -48.91 6.47 42.40
CA SER A 277 -48.84 7.93 42.07
C SER A 277 -47.37 8.47 42.06
N GLN A 278 -47.00 9.58 41.40
CA GLN A 278 -46.60 10.96 41.91
C GLN A 278 -45.60 11.00 43.11
N GLU A 279 -44.61 11.91 43.29
CA GLU A 279 -44.37 13.35 42.99
C GLU A 279 -42.86 13.63 42.60
N SER A 280 -42.43 14.68 41.86
CA SER A 280 -42.14 16.12 42.21
C SER A 280 -41.06 16.33 43.31
N GLU A 281 -40.11 17.30 43.35
CA GLU A 281 -39.78 18.52 42.56
C GLU A 281 -38.29 18.94 42.87
N ALA A 282 -37.47 19.43 41.91
CA ALA A 282 -36.99 20.83 41.74
C ALA A 282 -35.48 21.14 42.09
N LYS A 283 -34.93 22.20 41.47
CA LYS A 283 -33.51 22.71 41.46
C LYS A 283 -33.33 23.92 42.46
N PRO A 284 -32.33 24.86 42.42
CA PRO A 284 -31.06 25.03 41.65
C PRO A 284 -29.80 25.60 42.41
N SER A 285 -28.69 25.81 41.65
CA SER A 285 -27.57 26.81 41.78
C SER A 285 -26.75 26.89 43.10
N GLU A 286 -25.61 27.58 43.25
CA GLU A 286 -24.89 28.63 42.48
C GLU A 286 -23.40 28.77 42.96
N GLU A 287 -22.50 29.36 42.16
CA GLU A 287 -21.28 30.19 42.50
C GLU A 287 -20.27 29.77 43.63
N ALA A 288 -19.10 30.40 43.87
CA ALA A 288 -18.01 31.01 43.05
C ALA A 288 -16.83 31.41 43.99
N ALA A 289 -15.65 31.77 43.43
CA ALA A 289 -14.58 32.59 44.07
C ALA A 289 -13.84 31.98 45.31
N GLU A 290 -12.69 32.46 45.83
CA GLU A 290 -11.57 33.29 45.32
C GLU A 290 -10.29 33.12 46.19
N LEU A 291 -9.12 33.41 45.60
CA LEU A 291 -7.90 34.07 46.13
C LEU A 291 -7.27 33.85 47.55
N ALA A 292 -5.92 33.75 47.48
CA ALA A 292 -4.88 34.49 48.25
C ALA A 292 -4.38 34.05 49.66
N ALA A 293 -3.03 33.91 49.71
CA ALA A 293 -2.08 34.42 50.73
C ALA A 293 -2.07 33.76 52.15
N SER A 294 -1.00 33.80 52.97
CA SER A 294 0.34 34.47 52.96
C SER A 294 1.29 33.83 54.01
N GLU A 295 2.62 34.06 53.87
CA GLU A 295 3.63 34.30 54.97
C GLU A 295 3.90 33.19 56.05
N GLU A 296 5.03 33.08 56.77
CA GLU A 296 6.38 33.70 56.79
C GLU A 296 7.41 32.84 57.58
N ALA A 297 8.73 33.14 57.45
CA ALA A 297 9.88 32.87 58.37
C ALA A 297 10.16 31.43 58.92
N GLY A 298 11.38 30.94 59.19
CA GLY A 298 12.80 31.40 59.20
C GLY A 298 13.69 30.24 59.75
N ALA A 299 14.99 30.32 60.08
CA ALA A 299 16.08 31.30 59.89
C ALA A 299 17.45 30.65 60.27
N GLU A 300 18.59 31.15 59.71
CA GLU A 300 20.01 30.98 60.15
C GLU A 300 20.64 29.54 60.08
N GLU A 301 21.95 29.29 59.91
CA GLU A 301 23.17 30.07 60.25
C GLU A 301 24.42 29.76 59.34
N GLN A 302 25.35 30.74 59.30
CA GLN A 302 26.76 30.86 58.81
C GLN A 302 27.59 29.58 58.46
N THR A 303 28.55 29.54 57.50
CA THR A 303 29.82 30.33 57.42
C THR A 303 30.60 30.21 56.08
N ALA A 304 31.22 31.33 55.66
CA ALA A 304 32.50 31.53 54.91
C ALA A 304 33.07 30.51 53.87
N GLY A 305 33.35 31.00 52.67
CA GLY A 305 34.30 30.38 51.71
C GLY A 305 34.24 31.02 50.30
N ALA A 306 35.07 32.03 50.03
CA ALA A 306 35.10 32.72 48.72
C ALA A 306 36.02 32.03 47.71
N HIS A 307 35.61 31.99 46.43
CA HIS A 307 36.49 32.17 45.26
C HIS A 307 35.66 32.39 43.98
N ASP A 308 35.94 33.48 43.26
CA ASP A 308 35.30 33.84 41.99
C ASP A 308 35.79 32.96 40.81
N ALA A 309 34.87 32.59 39.92
CA ALA A 309 35.05 32.59 38.46
C ALA A 309 33.75 32.18 37.73
N GLU A 310 33.16 33.08 36.95
CA GLU A 310 32.03 32.76 36.07
C GLU A 310 32.46 31.89 34.87
N ALA A 311 31.71 30.83 34.57
CA ALA A 311 31.68 30.18 33.27
C ALA A 311 30.27 29.61 33.01
N ALA A 312 29.68 29.93 31.86
CA ALA A 312 28.26 29.68 31.58
C ALA A 312 27.90 28.19 31.45
N SER A 313 26.83 27.77 32.12
CA SER A 313 26.26 26.43 31.99
C SER A 313 25.22 26.36 30.87
N HIS A 314 25.51 25.61 29.81
CA HIS A 314 24.49 25.17 28.86
C HIS A 314 23.64 24.03 29.46
N PRO A 315 22.32 23.96 29.20
CA PRO A 315 21.49 22.86 29.67
C PRO A 315 21.86 21.55 28.96
N VAL A 316 22.01 20.47 29.73
CA VAL A 316 22.22 19.12 29.20
C VAL A 316 20.90 18.63 28.60
N LEU A 317 20.85 18.54 27.27
CA LEU A 317 19.79 17.86 26.55
C LEU A 317 19.89 16.34 26.82
N LEU A 318 18.78 15.74 27.26
CA LEU A 318 18.64 14.29 27.28
C LEU A 318 18.72 13.76 25.84
N PRO A 319 19.39 12.62 25.57
CA PRO A 319 19.41 12.04 24.25
C PRO A 319 17.98 11.65 23.84
N GLU A 320 17.55 12.09 22.66
CA GLU A 320 16.27 11.66 22.10
C GLU A 320 16.28 10.13 21.89
N PRO A 321 15.15 9.44 22.07
CA PRO A 321 15.09 8.00 21.86
C PRO A 321 15.44 7.69 20.40
N THR A 322 16.55 6.99 20.20
CA THR A 322 16.97 6.52 18.87
C THR A 322 15.84 5.70 18.25
N PRO A 323 15.45 5.97 16.98
CA PRO A 323 14.43 5.19 16.32
C PRO A 323 14.85 3.70 16.27
N PRO A 324 13.90 2.76 16.37
CA PRO A 324 14.21 1.33 16.30
C PRO A 324 14.96 1.04 15.00
N GLU A 325 16.09 0.35 15.11
CA GLU A 325 16.88 -0.06 13.94
C GLU A 325 16.01 -0.98 13.06
N PRO A 326 15.93 -0.73 11.74
CA PRO A 326 15.08 -1.51 10.86
C PRO A 326 15.51 -2.99 10.88
N PRO A 327 14.55 -3.94 10.89
CA PRO A 327 14.86 -5.36 11.01
C PRO A 327 15.75 -5.83 9.85
N THR A 328 16.98 -6.21 10.16
CA THR A 328 17.94 -6.68 9.17
C THR A 328 17.58 -8.09 8.71
N ILE A 329 17.54 -8.29 7.39
CA ILE A 329 17.52 -9.64 6.83
C ILE A 329 18.84 -10.32 7.23
N GLU A 330 18.78 -11.58 7.66
CA GLU A 330 19.95 -12.40 8.05
C GLU A 330 20.16 -13.60 7.13
N GLU A 331 19.10 -14.16 6.56
CA GLU A 331 19.19 -15.25 5.58
C GLU A 331 18.11 -15.04 4.53
N PHE A 332 18.47 -15.14 3.26
CA PHE A 332 17.51 -15.15 2.16
C PHE A 332 17.85 -16.24 1.15
N LEU A 333 16.83 -16.96 0.69
CA LEU A 333 16.97 -18.11 -0.20
C LEU A 333 15.79 -18.17 -1.17
N ILE A 334 16.08 -18.22 -2.46
CA ILE A 334 15.12 -18.46 -3.55
C ILE A 334 15.44 -19.81 -4.18
N ILE A 335 14.41 -20.63 -4.38
CA ILE A 335 14.50 -21.98 -4.92
C ILE A 335 13.50 -22.12 -6.07
N SER A 336 13.92 -22.71 -7.19
CA SER A 336 13.02 -23.05 -8.29
C SER A 336 12.05 -24.16 -7.89
N SER A 337 10.96 -24.33 -8.66
CA SER A 337 10.04 -25.47 -8.52
C SER A 337 10.69 -26.85 -8.65
N ARG A 338 11.94 -26.92 -9.14
CA ARG A 338 12.74 -28.15 -9.27
C ARG A 338 13.66 -28.41 -8.07
N GLY A 339 13.65 -27.55 -7.05
CA GLY A 339 14.53 -27.66 -5.88
C GLY A 339 15.93 -27.07 -6.08
N GLU A 340 16.17 -26.37 -7.20
CA GLU A 340 17.46 -25.73 -7.50
C GLU A 340 17.53 -24.36 -6.81
N VAL A 341 18.63 -24.06 -6.12
CA VAL A 341 18.83 -22.75 -5.49
C VAL A 341 19.09 -21.70 -6.57
N ALA A 342 18.09 -20.84 -6.82
CA ALA A 342 18.18 -19.73 -7.76
C ALA A 342 18.95 -18.54 -7.17
N HIS A 343 18.87 -18.34 -5.86
CA HIS A 343 19.61 -17.31 -5.13
C HIS A 343 19.79 -17.72 -3.66
N CYS A 344 20.96 -17.47 -3.09
CA CYS A 344 21.18 -17.56 -1.64
C CYS A 344 22.03 -16.39 -1.14
N TRP A 345 21.65 -15.85 0.01
CA TRP A 345 22.34 -14.73 0.66
C TRP A 345 22.40 -14.98 2.17
N GLN A 346 23.61 -14.94 2.72
CA GLN A 346 23.97 -15.26 4.13
C GLN A 346 23.50 -16.64 4.67
N CYS A 347 22.85 -17.46 3.83
CA CYS A 347 22.35 -18.79 4.16
C CYS A 347 23.49 -19.83 4.27
N MET A 348 23.87 -20.20 5.50
CA MET A 348 25.00 -21.12 5.76
C MET A 348 24.78 -22.57 5.33
N ALA A 349 23.54 -23.06 5.31
CA ALA A 349 23.20 -24.45 4.95
C ALA A 349 22.05 -24.51 3.91
N PRO A 350 22.28 -24.11 2.64
CA PRO A 350 21.21 -24.03 1.64
C PRO A 350 20.49 -25.36 1.39
N SER A 351 21.20 -26.49 1.38
CA SER A 351 20.63 -27.82 1.19
C SER A 351 19.62 -28.21 2.27
N GLU A 352 19.91 -27.89 3.53
CA GLU A 352 19.00 -28.14 4.66
C GLU A 352 17.77 -27.24 4.60
N ARG A 353 17.96 -25.96 4.24
CA ARG A 353 16.85 -25.02 4.04
C ARG A 353 15.94 -25.43 2.87
N VAL A 354 16.51 -25.86 1.74
CA VAL A 354 15.76 -26.43 0.60
C VAL A 354 14.95 -27.64 1.05
N SER A 355 15.57 -28.58 1.77
CA SER A 355 14.87 -29.77 2.28
C SER A 355 13.72 -29.41 3.23
N PHE A 356 13.90 -28.41 4.10
CA PHE A 356 12.85 -27.93 5.00
C PHE A 356 11.67 -27.32 4.23
N ILE A 357 11.92 -26.49 3.23
CA ILE A 357 10.87 -25.84 2.43
C ILE A 357 10.09 -26.87 1.62
N GLU A 358 10.76 -27.86 1.01
CA GLU A 358 10.10 -28.97 0.32
C GLU A 358 9.28 -29.86 1.27
N GLN A 359 9.75 -30.10 2.51
CA GLN A 359 8.95 -30.79 3.54
C GLN A 359 7.68 -30.01 3.93
N VAL A 360 7.78 -28.67 4.07
CA VAL A 360 6.61 -27.81 4.32
C VAL A 360 5.62 -27.89 3.16
N LYS A 361 6.09 -27.77 1.92
CA LYS A 361 5.30 -27.90 0.67
C LYS A 361 4.63 -29.26 0.53
N GLN A 362 5.32 -30.34 0.91
CA GLN A 362 4.74 -31.69 0.92
C GLN A 362 3.63 -31.83 1.97
N LYS A 363 3.85 -31.38 3.21
CA LYS A 363 2.85 -31.44 4.29
C LYS A 363 1.64 -30.55 4.02
N ALA A 364 1.87 -29.36 3.46
CA ALA A 364 0.82 -28.47 2.96
C ALA A 364 -0.12 -29.19 1.98
N ARG A 365 0.44 -29.80 0.93
CA ARG A 365 -0.32 -30.57 -0.07
C ARG A 365 -1.10 -31.73 0.54
N GLN A 366 -0.57 -32.38 1.58
CA GLN A 366 -1.28 -33.43 2.33
C GLN A 366 -2.43 -32.87 3.18
N ALA A 367 -2.24 -31.70 3.83
CA ALA A 367 -3.27 -31.07 4.66
C ALA A 367 -4.47 -30.57 3.83
N CYS A 368 -4.23 -29.98 2.66
CA CYS A 368 -5.29 -29.53 1.73
C CYS A 368 -6.18 -30.67 1.20
N GLN A 369 -5.79 -31.95 1.36
CA GLN A 369 -6.61 -33.10 0.97
C GLN A 369 -7.65 -33.50 2.03
N GLY A 370 -7.58 -32.95 3.25
CA GLY A 370 -8.46 -33.32 4.37
C GLY A 370 -9.23 -32.17 5.04
N LEU A 371 -8.92 -30.91 4.72
CA LEU A 371 -9.52 -29.72 5.32
C LEU A 371 -9.78 -28.63 4.27
N PRO A 372 -10.88 -27.84 4.37
CA PRO A 372 -11.20 -26.76 3.43
C PRO A 372 -10.41 -25.48 3.69
N VAL A 373 -9.16 -25.60 4.13
CA VAL A 373 -8.17 -24.51 4.06
C VAL A 373 -7.59 -24.48 2.65
N GLY A 374 -7.48 -23.27 2.09
CA GLY A 374 -7.03 -23.06 0.71
C GLY A 374 -5.55 -23.43 0.47
N ALA A 375 -4.98 -22.92 -0.61
CA ALA A 375 -3.56 -23.11 -0.89
C ALA A 375 -2.69 -22.58 0.26
N PHE A 376 -1.77 -23.40 0.76
CA PHE A 376 -0.86 -23.03 1.82
C PHE A 376 0.34 -22.26 1.24
N GLU A 377 0.09 -21.00 0.88
CA GLU A 377 1.04 -20.15 0.15
C GLU A 377 2.16 -19.57 1.04
N ARG A 378 1.93 -19.48 2.37
CA ARG A 378 2.84 -18.84 3.31
C ARG A 378 2.84 -19.52 4.67
N LEU A 379 4.04 -19.84 5.17
CA LEU A 379 4.30 -20.17 6.57
C LEU A 379 5.08 -19.01 7.20
N GLU A 380 4.73 -18.68 8.43
CA GLU A 380 5.44 -17.69 9.24
C GLU A 380 5.70 -18.27 10.62
N LEU A 381 6.97 -18.19 11.07
CA LEU A 381 7.41 -18.65 12.38
C LEU A 381 8.13 -17.48 13.06
N GLU A 382 7.59 -16.98 14.17
CA GLU A 382 8.27 -16.03 15.05
C GLU A 382 8.96 -16.76 16.21
N SER A 383 10.19 -16.35 16.50
CA SER A 383 10.88 -16.64 17.76
C SER A 383 11.13 -15.34 18.53
N LEU A 384 11.78 -15.44 19.69
CA LEU A 384 12.20 -14.26 20.46
C LEU A 384 13.25 -13.41 19.73
N GLU A 385 14.05 -14.02 18.85
CA GLU A 385 15.24 -13.42 18.25
C GLU A 385 15.09 -13.17 16.73
N ALA A 386 14.22 -13.92 16.04
CA ALA A 386 14.09 -13.83 14.59
C ALA A 386 12.67 -14.15 14.10
N ARG A 387 12.32 -13.58 12.94
CA ARG A 387 11.11 -13.89 12.18
C ARG A 387 11.50 -14.64 10.91
N LEU A 388 10.93 -15.83 10.71
CA LEU A 388 11.11 -16.64 9.52
C LEU A 388 9.84 -16.62 8.69
N ILE A 389 9.93 -16.14 7.44
CA ILE A 389 8.84 -16.15 6.47
C ILE A 389 9.23 -17.12 5.36
N ILE A 390 8.36 -18.09 5.07
CA ILE A 390 8.52 -19.02 3.95
C ILE A 390 7.30 -18.84 3.05
N ARG A 391 7.53 -18.53 1.76
CA ARG A 391 6.46 -18.45 0.76
C ARG A 391 6.67 -19.53 -0.29
N VAL A 392 5.61 -20.27 -0.61
CA VAL A 392 5.64 -21.41 -1.51
C VAL A 392 4.65 -21.15 -2.64
N GLU A 393 5.18 -20.89 -3.83
CA GLU A 393 4.41 -20.67 -5.05
C GLU A 393 4.62 -21.85 -6.01
N GLU A 394 3.90 -21.90 -7.14
CA GLU A 394 3.96 -23.05 -8.05
C GLU A 394 5.33 -23.20 -8.72
N GLU A 395 5.91 -22.08 -9.16
CA GLU A 395 7.19 -22.06 -9.90
C GLU A 395 8.41 -21.73 -9.03
N THR A 396 8.23 -21.18 -7.83
CA THR A 396 9.32 -20.68 -6.98
C THR A 396 8.98 -20.81 -5.50
N SER A 397 9.99 -20.89 -4.63
CA SER A 397 9.82 -20.89 -3.19
C SER A 397 10.89 -20.03 -2.52
N TYR A 398 10.48 -19.31 -1.49
CA TYR A 398 11.26 -18.26 -0.83
C TYR A 398 11.37 -18.56 0.65
N LEU A 399 12.56 -18.35 1.22
CA LEU A 399 12.76 -18.30 2.67
C LEU A 399 13.50 -17.01 3.01
N LEU A 400 12.98 -16.31 4.02
CA LEU A 400 13.50 -15.08 4.57
C LEU A 400 13.60 -15.23 6.09
N ARG A 401 14.79 -15.18 6.66
CA ARG A 401 14.98 -14.92 8.11
C ARG A 401 15.40 -13.48 8.29
N ALA A 402 14.69 -12.75 9.14
CA ALA A 402 15.07 -11.42 9.59
C ALA A 402 15.26 -11.42 11.12
N ASN A 403 16.23 -10.66 11.60
CA ASN A 403 16.39 -10.40 13.04
C ASN A 403 15.19 -9.57 13.54
N ARG A 404 14.87 -9.68 14.82
CA ARG A 404 13.93 -8.75 15.46
C ARG A 404 14.64 -7.42 15.75
N GLU A 405 13.89 -6.33 15.77
CA GLU A 405 14.41 -5.06 16.26
C GLU A 405 14.97 -5.26 17.68
N LYS A 406 16.19 -4.81 17.96
CA LYS A 406 16.67 -4.70 19.35
C LYS A 406 15.85 -3.58 20.02
N PRO A 407 15.02 -3.86 21.03
CA PRO A 407 14.50 -2.77 21.86
C PRO A 407 15.68 -2.08 22.54
N GLY A 408 15.69 -0.74 22.53
CA GLY A 408 16.79 0.06 23.06
C GLY A 408 17.19 -0.34 24.49
N VAL A 409 18.47 -0.68 24.65
CA VAL A 409 19.13 -1.09 25.90
C VAL A 409 19.76 0.20 26.48
N GLN A 410 19.66 0.62 27.75
CA GLN A 410 19.84 -0.10 29.02
C GLN A 410 19.53 0.83 30.22
N LEU A 411 19.24 0.27 31.41
CA LEU A 411 19.65 0.83 32.72
C LEU A 411 19.90 -0.37 33.66
N ALA A 412 21.14 -0.80 33.91
CA ALA A 412 22.16 -0.24 34.80
C ALA A 412 22.22 -1.05 36.13
N PRO A 413 23.41 -1.27 36.73
CA PRO A 413 23.58 -2.26 37.80
C PRO A 413 23.12 -1.74 39.17
N VAL A 414 22.54 -2.62 39.98
CA VAL A 414 22.42 -2.41 41.43
C VAL A 414 23.40 -3.35 42.13
N ALA A 415 24.44 -2.76 42.70
CA ALA A 415 25.31 -3.43 43.67
C ALA A 415 24.94 -2.92 45.08
N ALA A 416 24.53 -3.84 45.94
CA ALA A 416 24.50 -3.72 47.40
C ALA A 416 24.53 -5.15 48.00
#